data_AF-A0A7X7XX67-F1
#
_entry.id   AF-A0A7X7XX67-F1
#
_cell.length_a   1.000
_cell.length_b   1.000
_cell.length_c   1.000
_cell.angle_alpha   90.00
_cell.angle_beta   90.00
_cell.angle_gamma   90.00
#
_symmetry.space_group_name_H-M   'P 1'
#
loop_
_entity.id
_entity.type
_entity.pdbx_description
1 polymer ?
#
loop_
_entity_poly.entity_id
_entity_poly.type
_entity_poly.pdbx_seq_one_letter_code
_entity_poly.pdbx_strand_id
1 'polypeptide(L)'
;INEDGTSPEEKYLGNNVFEAEIKYVESIFEYGEYDIPYNVLSRDFSFNLSKRPSVADLGSPRGRWSGNITGEFEIIRDPKDGLFRKYSGKNNPSINSSRSRVERNPIVNFTIERKDFGDDPEGRKWLDRDPSTPVIKNGKLFSEGYIQGWDVYECGFEDCELCPHKVLRTAPFNEVTKDLTFNVYAYNGMKNIPSKNFKNEIENNRVDSLNKKMYWESEPYNFNVIRWMCRLDSNGKECGWTSVDGRYQRTFKQQNSGDIQITIKSPMEIEYMQARDAARQGINRKDLYDKAVFPTDIDLQRFDYPIKSGYYFNPAGKYSFTVETVTYKPVPDDTQEHKDIVNAVINSFNYETDLMYINDYREAVNIKGELLPERGNTFSARPGILTAQDNKGINGIELVTVLDRNSDESRYTKKVEEIYHEHVSGGNTHEYWKMVMEGYAESNTLGSRDNYKYREYVKPGQKMYKITETTEVDIIINKDNINTFTHAHMPDGEYYIKVWMDNVDLGSSSHAYSSLGTLSG
;
A
#
# COMPACT_ATOMS: atom_id res chain seq x y z
N ILE A 1 -30.80 -72.50 -38.45
CA ILE A 1 -30.11 -72.80 -39.75
C ILE A 1 -30.55 -74.17 -40.33
N ASN A 2 -31.30 -74.99 -39.59
CA ASN A 2 -32.03 -76.18 -40.10
C ASN A 2 -33.30 -76.37 -39.22
N GLU A 3 -34.16 -75.34 -39.16
CA GLU A 3 -35.22 -75.17 -38.12
C GLU A 3 -36.22 -76.34 -38.08
N ASP A 4 -36.48 -76.93 -39.24
CA ASP A 4 -37.34 -78.07 -39.49
C ASP A 4 -36.57 -79.41 -39.56
N GLY A 5 -35.24 -79.39 -39.53
CA GLY A 5 -34.36 -80.56 -39.46
C GLY A 5 -34.32 -81.42 -40.72
N THR A 6 -34.63 -80.84 -41.88
CA THR A 6 -34.85 -81.59 -43.12
C THR A 6 -33.61 -81.63 -44.02
N SER A 7 -32.57 -80.81 -43.80
CA SER A 7 -31.33 -80.87 -44.58
C SER A 7 -30.09 -80.32 -43.86
N PRO A 8 -29.20 -81.19 -43.32
CA PRO A 8 -29.32 -82.65 -43.27
C PRO A 8 -30.50 -83.11 -42.40
N GLU A 9 -30.96 -84.35 -42.62
CA GLU A 9 -32.03 -84.94 -41.81
C GLU A 9 -31.52 -85.15 -40.37
N GLU A 10 -32.09 -84.41 -39.43
CA GLU A 10 -31.62 -84.37 -38.04
C GLU A 10 -32.69 -84.91 -37.08
N LYS A 11 -32.31 -85.89 -36.25
CA LYS A 11 -33.19 -86.44 -35.20
C LYS A 11 -33.45 -85.46 -34.05
N TYR A 12 -32.61 -84.43 -33.90
CA TYR A 12 -32.62 -83.51 -32.75
C TYR A 12 -32.58 -82.05 -33.24
N LEU A 13 -33.73 -81.38 -33.17
CA LEU A 13 -33.92 -80.01 -33.69
C LEU A 13 -33.48 -78.92 -32.70
N GLY A 14 -33.23 -79.27 -31.43
CA GLY A 14 -33.01 -78.32 -30.33
C GLY A 14 -31.76 -77.43 -30.50
N ASN A 15 -30.81 -77.86 -31.32
CA ASN A 15 -29.56 -77.18 -31.65
C ASN A 15 -29.66 -76.35 -32.94
N ASN A 16 -30.82 -76.35 -33.62
CA ASN A 16 -31.01 -75.66 -34.90
C ASN A 16 -31.60 -74.27 -34.76
N VAL A 17 -32.10 -73.96 -33.57
CA VAL A 17 -32.63 -72.66 -33.14
C VAL A 17 -31.57 -71.97 -32.27
N PHE A 18 -31.16 -70.77 -32.68
CA PHE A 18 -30.30 -69.89 -31.88
C PHE A 18 -31.15 -68.71 -31.39
N GLU A 19 -31.50 -68.73 -30.11
CA GLU A 19 -32.16 -67.60 -29.46
C GLU A 19 -31.12 -66.73 -28.76
N ALA A 20 -31.06 -65.45 -29.15
CA ALA A 20 -30.28 -64.43 -28.47
C ALA A 20 -31.23 -63.46 -27.75
N GLU A 21 -31.11 -63.38 -26.42
CA GLU A 21 -31.83 -62.38 -25.63
C GLU A 21 -31.00 -61.09 -25.56
N ILE A 22 -31.47 -60.03 -26.22
CA ILE A 22 -30.88 -58.69 -26.08
C ILE A 22 -31.48 -58.02 -24.85
N LYS A 23 -30.70 -57.94 -23.77
CA LYS A 23 -31.09 -57.20 -22.57
C LYS A 23 -30.67 -55.75 -22.70
N TYR A 24 -31.64 -54.84 -22.77
CA TYR A 24 -31.38 -53.41 -22.67
C TYR A 24 -31.00 -53.07 -21.22
N VAL A 25 -29.83 -52.45 -21.04
CA VAL A 25 -29.36 -51.96 -19.74
C VAL A 25 -29.38 -50.45 -19.80
N GLU A 26 -30.27 -49.83 -19.01
CA GLU A 26 -30.43 -48.38 -18.99
C GLU A 26 -29.16 -47.70 -18.46
N SER A 27 -28.61 -46.74 -19.20
CA SER A 27 -27.47 -45.94 -18.75
C SER A 27 -27.91 -44.87 -17.74
N ILE A 28 -27.02 -44.51 -16.81
CA ILE A 28 -27.23 -43.48 -15.80
C ILE A 28 -26.45 -42.23 -16.20
N PHE A 29 -27.15 -41.16 -16.54
CA PHE A 29 -26.54 -39.87 -16.86
C PHE A 29 -26.81 -38.85 -15.76
N GLU A 30 -25.75 -38.22 -15.26
CA GLU A 30 -25.82 -37.14 -14.27
C GLU A 30 -24.98 -35.94 -14.69
N TYR A 31 -25.41 -34.77 -14.24
CA TYR A 31 -24.69 -33.52 -14.42
C TYR A 31 -24.38 -32.90 -13.06
N GLY A 32 -23.19 -32.33 -12.93
CA GLY A 32 -22.77 -31.54 -11.77
C GLY A 32 -22.09 -30.26 -12.22
N GLU A 33 -22.43 -29.15 -11.58
CA GLU A 33 -21.79 -27.86 -11.81
C GLU A 33 -21.32 -27.28 -10.49
N TYR A 34 -20.07 -26.81 -10.48
CA TYR A 34 -19.42 -26.38 -9.25
C TYR A 34 -18.60 -25.13 -9.45
N ASP A 35 -18.90 -24.13 -8.62
CA ASP A 35 -18.15 -22.89 -8.58
C ASP A 35 -16.97 -22.98 -7.61
N ILE A 36 -15.86 -22.36 -8.02
CA ILE A 36 -14.67 -22.12 -7.23
C ILE A 36 -14.52 -20.59 -7.09
N PRO A 37 -14.88 -20.03 -5.91
CA PRO A 37 -14.90 -18.59 -5.67
C PRO A 37 -13.52 -17.92 -5.79
N TYR A 38 -13.53 -16.59 -5.98
CA TYR A 38 -12.35 -15.74 -6.18
C TYR A 38 -11.22 -15.88 -5.16
N ASN A 39 -11.52 -16.21 -3.90
CA ASN A 39 -10.55 -16.36 -2.81
C ASN A 39 -10.12 -17.81 -2.56
N VAL A 40 -10.51 -18.76 -3.40
CA VAL A 40 -10.27 -20.20 -3.18
C VAL A 40 -9.16 -20.72 -4.09
N LEU A 41 -8.10 -21.29 -3.51
CA LEU A 41 -6.97 -21.92 -4.21
C LEU A 41 -7.29 -23.34 -4.69
N SER A 42 -8.09 -24.08 -3.94
CA SER A 42 -8.50 -25.44 -4.29
C SER A 42 -9.82 -25.83 -3.62
N ARG A 43 -10.53 -26.78 -4.21
CA ARG A 43 -11.73 -27.39 -3.63
C ARG A 43 -11.67 -28.91 -3.69
N ASP A 44 -11.87 -29.54 -2.55
CA ASP A 44 -12.01 -30.99 -2.46
C ASP A 44 -13.45 -31.42 -2.76
N PHE A 45 -13.60 -32.58 -3.39
CA PHE A 45 -14.88 -33.19 -3.73
C PHE A 45 -14.91 -34.61 -3.20
N SER A 46 -16.05 -35.02 -2.65
CA SER A 46 -16.31 -36.39 -2.20
C SER A 46 -17.80 -36.69 -2.38
N PHE A 47 -18.15 -37.57 -3.33
CA PHE A 47 -19.53 -37.97 -3.57
C PHE A 47 -19.63 -39.37 -4.16
N ASN A 48 -20.81 -39.98 -4.04
CA ASN A 48 -21.13 -41.22 -4.76
C ASN A 48 -21.16 -40.95 -6.27
N LEU A 49 -20.62 -41.90 -7.06
CA LEU A 49 -20.55 -41.79 -8.51
C LEU A 49 -21.91 -41.40 -9.13
N SER A 50 -22.99 -41.99 -8.64
CA SER A 50 -24.37 -41.64 -8.99
C SER A 50 -25.32 -41.66 -7.78
N LYS A 51 -26.49 -41.04 -7.92
CA LYS A 51 -27.59 -41.02 -6.94
C LYS A 51 -28.15 -42.41 -6.68
N ARG A 52 -28.16 -43.28 -7.69
CA ARG A 52 -28.54 -44.70 -7.58
C ARG A 52 -27.35 -45.61 -7.94
N PRO A 53 -27.21 -46.79 -7.31
CA PRO A 53 -26.19 -47.76 -7.69
C PRO A 53 -26.33 -48.24 -9.13
N SER A 54 -25.19 -48.54 -9.76
CA SER A 54 -25.15 -49.34 -10.98
C SER A 54 -25.34 -50.82 -10.63
N VAL A 55 -26.09 -51.55 -11.45
CA VAL A 55 -26.47 -52.93 -11.19
C VAL A 55 -26.07 -53.80 -12.36
N ALA A 56 -25.47 -54.96 -12.05
CA ALA A 56 -25.30 -56.05 -13.00
C ALA A 56 -26.03 -57.28 -12.47
N ASP A 57 -26.77 -57.97 -13.34
CA ASP A 57 -27.59 -59.12 -12.96
C ASP A 57 -27.53 -60.23 -14.01
N LEU A 58 -26.98 -61.38 -13.63
CA LEU A 58 -26.93 -62.58 -14.45
C LEU A 58 -28.30 -63.31 -14.50
N GLY A 59 -29.23 -62.95 -13.60
CA GLY A 59 -30.49 -63.67 -13.40
C GLY A 59 -30.28 -65.05 -12.76
N SER A 60 -31.30 -65.90 -12.85
CA SER A 60 -31.21 -67.28 -12.36
C SER A 60 -30.35 -68.14 -13.31
N PRO A 61 -29.55 -69.10 -12.78
CA PRO A 61 -28.91 -70.11 -13.60
C PRO A 61 -29.96 -71.07 -14.17
N ARG A 62 -29.65 -71.76 -15.27
CA ARG A 62 -30.51 -72.83 -15.78
C ARG A 62 -30.48 -74.07 -14.87
N GLY A 63 -29.33 -74.31 -14.24
CA GLY A 63 -29.16 -75.32 -13.20
C GLY A 63 -28.58 -74.71 -11.93
N ARG A 64 -27.25 -74.60 -11.87
CA ARG A 64 -26.53 -73.99 -10.76
C ARG A 64 -25.33 -73.16 -11.23
N TRP A 65 -24.97 -72.15 -10.45
CA TRP A 65 -23.68 -71.47 -10.63
C TRP A 65 -22.53 -72.35 -10.14
N SER A 66 -21.47 -72.46 -10.94
CA SER A 66 -20.22 -73.11 -10.54
C SER A 66 -19.29 -72.08 -9.91
N GLY A 67 -19.24 -72.10 -8.58
CA GLY A 67 -18.45 -71.16 -7.78
C GLY A 67 -19.07 -69.78 -7.64
N ASN A 68 -18.27 -68.83 -7.18
CA ASN A 68 -18.70 -67.44 -7.03
C ASN A 68 -18.67 -66.69 -8.36
N ILE A 69 -19.53 -65.69 -8.48
CA ILE A 69 -19.54 -64.73 -9.55
C ILE A 69 -18.43 -63.72 -9.33
N THR A 70 -17.68 -63.47 -10.39
CA THR A 70 -16.52 -62.57 -10.40
C THR A 70 -16.73 -61.43 -11.38
N GLY A 71 -15.97 -60.35 -11.25
CA GLY A 71 -16.08 -59.22 -12.17
C GLY A 71 -15.35 -57.99 -11.67
N GLU A 72 -15.51 -56.92 -12.43
CA GLU A 72 -14.92 -55.62 -12.14
C GLU A 72 -15.89 -54.49 -12.46
N PHE A 73 -15.66 -53.35 -11.82
CA PHE A 73 -16.36 -52.09 -12.06
C PHE A 73 -15.30 -50.99 -12.00
N GLU A 74 -14.91 -50.44 -13.13
CA GLU A 74 -13.89 -49.41 -13.22
C GLU A 74 -14.53 -48.03 -13.34
N ILE A 75 -13.85 -47.02 -12.81
CA ILE A 75 -14.23 -45.61 -12.98
C ILE A 75 -13.11 -44.93 -13.74
N ILE A 76 -13.43 -44.44 -14.92
CA ILE A 76 -12.51 -43.75 -15.81
C ILE A 76 -12.83 -42.26 -15.76
N ARG A 77 -11.77 -41.45 -15.92
CA ARG A 77 -11.82 -40.00 -15.83
C ARG A 77 -11.33 -39.39 -17.13
N ASP A 78 -12.03 -38.38 -17.60
CA ASP A 78 -11.64 -37.61 -18.76
C ASP A 78 -11.71 -36.10 -18.43
N PRO A 79 -10.61 -35.35 -18.50
CA PRO A 79 -9.27 -35.80 -18.82
C PRO A 79 -8.66 -36.67 -17.71
N LYS A 80 -7.84 -37.64 -18.10
CA LYS A 80 -7.16 -38.56 -17.16
C LYS A 80 -6.19 -37.80 -16.24
N ASP A 81 -5.53 -36.78 -16.79
CA ASP A 81 -4.51 -35.97 -16.14
C ASP A 81 -4.91 -34.48 -16.06
N GLY A 82 -4.40 -33.80 -15.04
CA GLY A 82 -4.43 -32.34 -14.95
C GLY A 82 -5.68 -31.70 -14.36
N LEU A 83 -6.86 -32.31 -14.44
CA LEU A 83 -8.10 -31.76 -13.84
C LEU A 83 -8.44 -32.42 -12.50
N PHE A 84 -8.55 -33.75 -12.46
CA PHE A 84 -8.93 -34.49 -11.25
C PHE A 84 -7.70 -34.81 -10.39
N ARG A 85 -7.19 -33.81 -9.64
CA ARG A 85 -6.03 -33.99 -8.77
C ARG A 85 -6.36 -34.91 -7.59
N LYS A 86 -5.35 -35.63 -7.09
CA LYS A 86 -5.46 -36.51 -5.90
C LYS A 86 -6.66 -37.46 -5.95
N TYR A 87 -6.99 -37.96 -7.14
CA TYR A 87 -8.16 -38.80 -7.32
C TYR A 87 -8.04 -40.11 -6.52
N SER A 88 -9.13 -40.52 -5.87
CA SER A 88 -9.27 -41.86 -5.29
C SER A 88 -10.72 -42.34 -5.34
N GLY A 89 -10.90 -43.64 -5.65
CA GLY A 89 -12.17 -44.35 -5.51
C GLY A 89 -12.21 -45.14 -4.21
N LYS A 90 -13.28 -45.02 -3.44
CA LYS A 90 -13.57 -45.82 -2.24
C LYS A 90 -14.81 -46.67 -2.46
N ASN A 91 -14.96 -47.72 -1.66
CA ASN A 91 -16.10 -48.65 -1.72
C ASN A 91 -16.24 -49.35 -3.08
N ASN A 92 -15.11 -49.65 -3.74
CA ASN A 92 -15.07 -50.37 -5.00
C ASN A 92 -14.16 -51.63 -4.95
N PRO A 93 -14.44 -52.60 -4.06
CA PRO A 93 -13.64 -53.82 -3.98
C PRO A 93 -13.87 -54.71 -5.21
N SER A 94 -12.90 -55.58 -5.51
CA SER A 94 -13.04 -56.65 -6.52
C SER A 94 -14.32 -57.46 -6.30
N ILE A 95 -15.02 -57.83 -7.37
CA ILE A 95 -16.28 -58.56 -7.24
C ILE A 95 -15.98 -60.05 -7.08
N ASN A 96 -16.43 -60.61 -5.96
CA ASN A 96 -16.43 -62.04 -5.67
C ASN A 96 -17.65 -62.33 -4.78
N SER A 97 -18.76 -62.76 -5.40
CA SER A 97 -20.07 -62.83 -4.74
C SER A 97 -20.76 -64.15 -5.05
N SER A 98 -21.48 -64.71 -4.08
CA SER A 98 -22.37 -65.86 -4.30
C SER A 98 -23.72 -65.45 -4.92
N ARG A 99 -24.00 -64.15 -5.06
CA ARG A 99 -25.24 -63.61 -5.62
C ARG A 99 -25.10 -63.31 -7.12
N SER A 100 -26.12 -63.68 -7.90
CA SER A 100 -26.28 -63.37 -9.34
C SER A 100 -26.45 -61.89 -9.67
N ARG A 101 -26.80 -61.09 -8.67
CA ARG A 101 -27.02 -59.64 -8.76
C ARG A 101 -26.03 -58.89 -7.87
N VAL A 102 -25.31 -57.94 -8.45
CA VAL A 102 -24.30 -57.11 -7.77
C VAL A 102 -24.62 -55.64 -7.99
N GLU A 103 -24.53 -54.84 -6.93
CA GLU A 103 -24.70 -53.39 -6.97
C GLU A 103 -23.38 -52.68 -6.64
N ARG A 104 -23.10 -51.60 -7.36
CA ARG A 104 -21.90 -50.76 -7.18
C ARG A 104 -22.27 -49.29 -7.19
N ASN A 105 -21.85 -48.57 -6.13
CA ASN A 105 -21.92 -47.11 -6.07
C ASN A 105 -20.69 -46.56 -5.31
N PRO A 106 -19.53 -46.53 -5.97
CA PRO A 106 -18.29 -46.11 -5.32
C PRO A 106 -18.29 -44.61 -5.00
N ILE A 107 -17.56 -44.23 -3.97
CA ILE A 107 -17.32 -42.83 -3.61
C ILE A 107 -16.09 -42.35 -4.35
N VAL A 108 -16.23 -41.30 -5.16
CA VAL A 108 -15.11 -40.64 -5.83
C VAL A 108 -14.66 -39.43 -5.03
N ASN A 109 -13.35 -39.32 -4.84
CA ASN A 109 -12.72 -38.17 -4.21
C ASN A 109 -11.69 -37.56 -5.16
N PHE A 110 -11.64 -36.24 -5.26
CA PHE A 110 -10.62 -35.52 -6.02
C PHE A 110 -10.54 -34.06 -5.55
N THR A 111 -9.49 -33.36 -5.95
CA THR A 111 -9.30 -31.93 -5.73
C THR A 111 -9.27 -31.22 -7.07
N ILE A 112 -9.94 -30.08 -7.16
CA ILE A 112 -9.78 -29.12 -8.27
C ILE A 112 -8.90 -27.98 -7.77
N GLU A 113 -7.81 -27.69 -8.49
CA GLU A 113 -6.85 -26.64 -8.12
C GLU A 113 -6.94 -25.46 -9.09
N ARG A 114 -7.00 -24.24 -8.55
CA ARG A 114 -7.11 -22.99 -9.31
C ARG A 114 -5.99 -22.84 -10.36
N LYS A 115 -4.78 -23.28 -10.04
CA LYS A 115 -3.61 -23.23 -10.94
C LYS A 115 -3.82 -24.01 -12.24
N ASP A 116 -4.64 -25.05 -12.22
CA ASP A 116 -4.97 -25.83 -13.41
C ASP A 116 -5.85 -25.04 -14.39
N PHE A 117 -6.38 -23.88 -13.98
CA PHE A 117 -7.16 -22.95 -14.79
C PHE A 117 -6.36 -21.70 -15.21
N GLY A 118 -5.04 -21.72 -14.99
CA GLY A 118 -4.11 -20.65 -15.42
C GLY A 118 -3.92 -19.52 -14.40
N ASP A 119 -4.57 -19.57 -13.24
CA ASP A 119 -4.42 -18.60 -12.15
C ASP A 119 -3.69 -19.25 -10.97
N ASP A 120 -2.46 -18.84 -10.69
CA ASP A 120 -1.61 -19.40 -9.62
C ASP A 120 -0.98 -18.27 -8.78
N PRO A 121 -1.77 -17.64 -7.87
CA PRO A 121 -1.27 -16.59 -6.99
C PRO A 121 -0.15 -17.06 -6.05
N GLU A 122 -0.14 -18.33 -5.64
CA GLU A 122 0.96 -18.92 -4.84
C GLU A 122 2.28 -18.92 -5.63
N GLY A 123 2.21 -19.24 -6.94
CA GLY A 123 3.32 -19.20 -7.88
C GLY A 123 3.58 -17.85 -8.55
N ARG A 124 2.93 -16.75 -8.09
CA ARG A 124 3.03 -15.40 -8.68
C ARG A 124 2.66 -15.34 -10.16
N LYS A 125 1.66 -16.11 -10.57
CA LYS A 125 1.06 -16.06 -11.91
C LYS A 125 -0.40 -15.70 -11.77
N TRP A 126 -0.79 -14.54 -12.28
CA TRP A 126 -2.15 -14.04 -12.15
C TRP A 126 -2.84 -14.06 -13.50
N LEU A 127 -4.02 -14.68 -13.56
CA LEU A 127 -4.86 -14.63 -14.75
C LEU A 127 -5.49 -13.23 -14.87
N ASP A 128 -5.38 -12.65 -16.07
CA ASP A 128 -5.91 -11.32 -16.37
C ASP A 128 -7.12 -11.45 -17.31
N ARG A 129 -8.31 -11.18 -16.79
CA ARG A 129 -9.57 -11.30 -17.53
C ARG A 129 -10.69 -10.53 -16.83
N ASP A 130 -11.82 -10.40 -17.52
CA ASP A 130 -13.06 -9.93 -16.91
C ASP A 130 -13.45 -10.85 -15.73
N PRO A 131 -13.53 -10.32 -14.49
CA PRO A 131 -13.87 -11.13 -13.33
C PRO A 131 -15.30 -11.68 -13.37
N SER A 132 -16.22 -11.06 -14.11
CA SER A 132 -17.62 -11.52 -14.20
C SER A 132 -17.78 -12.85 -14.96
N THR A 133 -16.76 -13.25 -15.73
CA THR A 133 -16.80 -14.47 -16.55
C THR A 133 -15.83 -15.52 -15.97
N PRO A 134 -16.29 -16.72 -15.57
CA PRO A 134 -15.41 -17.75 -15.05
C PRO A 134 -14.53 -18.40 -16.12
N VAL A 135 -13.44 -19.04 -15.70
CA VAL A 135 -12.74 -20.04 -16.51
C VAL A 135 -13.49 -21.36 -16.35
N ILE A 136 -13.99 -21.90 -17.45
CA ILE A 136 -14.77 -23.13 -17.45
C ILE A 136 -13.88 -24.28 -17.91
N LYS A 137 -13.87 -25.37 -17.16
CA LYS A 137 -13.36 -26.67 -17.63
C LYS A 137 -14.38 -27.74 -17.35
N ASN A 138 -14.56 -28.60 -18.34
CA ASN A 138 -15.42 -29.77 -18.23
C ASN A 138 -14.56 -30.99 -17.95
N GLY A 139 -15.09 -31.88 -17.12
CA GLY A 139 -14.57 -33.20 -16.91
C GLY A 139 -15.71 -34.21 -16.90
N LYS A 140 -15.36 -35.48 -17.10
CA LYS A 140 -16.30 -36.58 -17.15
C LYS A 140 -15.79 -37.72 -16.29
N LEU A 141 -16.68 -38.29 -15.49
CA LEU A 141 -16.46 -39.58 -14.84
C LEU A 141 -17.37 -40.59 -15.52
N PHE A 142 -16.82 -41.68 -16.03
CA PHE A 142 -17.62 -42.75 -16.60
C PHE A 142 -17.26 -44.10 -15.99
N SER A 143 -18.22 -44.99 -15.87
CA SER A 143 -17.97 -46.34 -15.39
C SER A 143 -18.21 -47.39 -16.45
N GLU A 144 -17.36 -48.41 -16.43
CA GLU A 144 -17.51 -49.62 -17.21
C GLU A 144 -17.26 -50.84 -16.34
N GLY A 145 -17.70 -52.01 -16.81
CA GLY A 145 -17.49 -53.26 -16.09
C GLY A 145 -18.61 -54.26 -16.28
N TYR A 146 -18.36 -55.47 -15.81
CA TYR A 146 -19.27 -56.59 -15.93
C TYR A 146 -19.07 -57.57 -14.79
N ILE A 147 -20.07 -58.43 -14.59
CA ILE A 147 -19.95 -59.65 -13.80
C ILE A 147 -20.05 -60.87 -14.70
N GLN A 148 -19.42 -61.96 -14.29
CA GLN A 148 -19.42 -63.23 -15.00
C GLN A 148 -19.53 -64.42 -14.06
N GLY A 149 -20.21 -65.46 -14.52
CA GLY A 149 -20.41 -66.72 -13.79
C GLY A 149 -20.57 -67.90 -14.74
N TRP A 150 -20.16 -69.08 -14.28
CA TRP A 150 -20.30 -70.33 -15.04
C TRP A 150 -21.63 -71.01 -14.68
N ASP A 151 -22.59 -71.00 -15.61
CA ASP A 151 -23.88 -71.70 -15.49
C ASP A 151 -23.69 -73.17 -15.86
N VAL A 152 -23.96 -74.06 -14.91
CA VAL A 152 -23.85 -75.52 -15.08
C VAL A 152 -25.24 -76.13 -15.00
N TYR A 153 -25.67 -76.77 -16.08
CA TYR A 153 -27.01 -77.34 -16.21
C TYR A 153 -27.01 -78.65 -16.99
N GLU A 154 -28.03 -79.46 -16.76
CA GLU A 154 -28.27 -80.70 -17.49
C GLU A 154 -29.31 -80.47 -18.59
N CYS A 155 -29.12 -81.10 -19.75
CA CYS A 155 -29.94 -80.94 -20.93
C CYS A 155 -31.27 -81.75 -20.85
N GLY A 156 -31.42 -82.63 -19.84
CA GLY A 156 -32.64 -83.41 -19.57
C GLY A 156 -32.86 -84.64 -20.46
N PHE A 157 -31.89 -85.04 -21.28
CA PHE A 157 -31.95 -86.24 -22.15
C PHE A 157 -31.17 -87.41 -21.52
N GLU A 158 -31.73 -88.63 -21.56
CA GLU A 158 -31.17 -89.83 -20.90
C GLU A 158 -29.74 -90.20 -21.36
N ASP A 159 -29.34 -89.86 -22.60
CA ASP A 159 -28.02 -90.19 -23.19
C ASP A 159 -27.21 -88.95 -23.62
N CYS A 160 -27.24 -87.86 -22.83
CA CYS A 160 -26.54 -86.61 -23.17
C CYS A 160 -25.04 -86.70 -22.82
N GLU A 161 -24.19 -87.13 -23.76
CA GLU A 161 -22.73 -87.27 -23.55
C GLU A 161 -22.02 -85.96 -23.16
N LEU A 162 -22.63 -84.80 -23.45
CA LEU A 162 -22.07 -83.47 -23.18
C LEU A 162 -22.54 -82.84 -21.86
N CYS A 163 -23.28 -83.59 -21.04
CA CYS A 163 -23.75 -83.13 -19.73
C CYS A 163 -22.73 -83.38 -18.58
N PRO A 164 -22.69 -82.49 -17.56
CA PRO A 164 -23.41 -81.23 -17.50
C PRO A 164 -22.77 -80.18 -18.42
N HIS A 165 -23.59 -79.38 -19.10
CA HIS A 165 -23.08 -78.26 -19.89
C HIS A 165 -22.55 -77.18 -18.96
N LYS A 166 -21.45 -76.53 -19.36
CA LYS A 166 -20.86 -75.40 -18.64
C LYS A 166 -20.74 -74.21 -19.58
N VAL A 167 -21.49 -73.15 -19.31
CA VAL A 167 -21.54 -71.95 -20.17
C VAL A 167 -21.19 -70.71 -19.35
N LEU A 168 -20.30 -69.88 -19.88
CA LEU A 168 -20.00 -68.57 -19.28
C LEU A 168 -21.15 -67.62 -19.58
N ARG A 169 -21.71 -67.02 -18.55
CA ARG A 169 -22.68 -65.92 -18.67
C ARG A 169 -22.07 -64.64 -18.14
N THR A 170 -22.30 -63.54 -18.86
CA THR A 170 -21.85 -62.20 -18.51
C THR A 170 -23.03 -61.26 -18.41
N ALA A 171 -22.96 -60.29 -17.50
CA ALA A 171 -23.91 -59.19 -17.42
C ALA A 171 -23.15 -57.88 -17.19
N PRO A 172 -23.35 -56.84 -18.03
CA PRO A 172 -22.71 -55.55 -17.81
C PRO A 172 -23.38 -54.81 -16.65
N PHE A 173 -22.62 -53.94 -16.03
CA PHE A 173 -23.19 -52.90 -15.17
C PHE A 173 -23.90 -51.84 -16.01
N ASN A 174 -24.89 -51.16 -15.45
CA ASN A 174 -25.38 -49.92 -16.03
C ASN A 174 -24.21 -48.94 -16.18
N GLU A 175 -23.95 -48.46 -17.40
CA GLU A 175 -22.98 -47.41 -17.61
C GLU A 175 -23.40 -46.16 -16.85
N VAL A 176 -22.53 -45.65 -15.98
CA VAL A 176 -22.73 -44.37 -15.32
C VAL A 176 -21.86 -43.36 -16.03
N THR A 177 -22.44 -42.27 -16.49
CA THR A 177 -21.74 -41.09 -16.99
C THR A 177 -22.12 -39.90 -16.12
N LYS A 178 -21.11 -39.21 -15.61
CA LYS A 178 -21.27 -37.98 -14.86
C LYS A 178 -20.44 -36.87 -15.47
N ASP A 179 -21.13 -35.93 -16.11
CA ASP A 179 -20.52 -34.74 -16.68
C ASP A 179 -20.41 -33.66 -15.60
N LEU A 180 -19.23 -33.08 -15.48
CA LEU A 180 -18.86 -32.14 -14.43
C LEU A 180 -18.33 -30.85 -15.04
N THR A 181 -18.98 -29.74 -14.73
CA THR A 181 -18.56 -28.40 -15.12
C THR A 181 -17.96 -27.69 -13.91
N PHE A 182 -16.74 -27.18 -14.05
CA PHE A 182 -16.06 -26.41 -13.00
C PHE A 182 -15.85 -24.97 -13.45
N ASN A 183 -16.41 -24.03 -12.69
CA ASN A 183 -16.33 -22.60 -12.94
C ASN A 183 -15.34 -21.96 -11.95
N VAL A 184 -14.17 -21.52 -12.42
CA VAL A 184 -13.20 -20.80 -11.59
C VAL A 184 -13.31 -19.31 -11.82
N TYR A 185 -13.67 -18.58 -10.77
CA TYR A 185 -13.72 -17.12 -10.77
C TYR A 185 -12.36 -16.55 -10.36
N ALA A 186 -11.82 -15.60 -11.14
CA ALA A 186 -10.51 -15.01 -10.90
C ALA A 186 -10.59 -13.48 -10.88
N TYR A 187 -10.01 -12.89 -9.85
CA TYR A 187 -9.84 -11.45 -9.70
C TYR A 187 -8.56 -11.21 -8.90
N ASN A 188 -7.64 -10.46 -9.48
CA ASN A 188 -6.26 -10.31 -9.02
C ASN A 188 -5.89 -8.86 -8.69
N GLY A 189 -6.90 -8.09 -8.29
CA GLY A 189 -6.77 -6.69 -7.95
C GLY A 189 -6.72 -5.78 -9.17
N MET A 190 -6.97 -4.50 -8.92
CA MET A 190 -6.87 -3.43 -9.89
C MET A 190 -5.47 -2.82 -9.91
N LYS A 191 -4.98 -2.50 -11.11
CA LYS A 191 -3.66 -1.87 -11.28
C LYS A 191 -3.59 -0.51 -10.60
N ASN A 192 -4.62 0.31 -10.78
CA ASN A 192 -4.70 1.67 -10.27
C ASN A 192 -5.84 1.79 -9.27
N ILE A 193 -5.53 2.20 -8.04
CA ILE A 193 -6.53 2.59 -7.03
C ILE A 193 -6.89 4.06 -7.26
N PRO A 194 -8.17 4.46 -7.10
CA PRO A 194 -8.56 5.86 -7.10
C PRO A 194 -7.69 6.69 -6.15
N SER A 195 -7.00 7.69 -6.69
CA SER A 195 -6.11 8.53 -5.90
C SER A 195 -6.90 9.46 -4.98
N LYS A 196 -6.36 9.73 -3.79
CA LYS A 196 -6.88 10.78 -2.91
C LYS A 196 -6.37 12.14 -3.38
N ASN A 197 -7.21 13.15 -3.20
CA ASN A 197 -6.81 14.53 -3.42
C ASN A 197 -6.21 15.07 -2.12
N PHE A 198 -5.01 15.59 -2.21
CA PHE A 198 -4.33 16.30 -1.13
C PHE A 198 -4.30 17.79 -1.45
N LYS A 199 -4.25 18.62 -0.41
CA LYS A 199 -4.01 20.06 -0.57
C LYS A 199 -2.57 20.26 -1.07
N ASN A 200 -2.43 21.22 -2.00
CA ASN A 200 -1.15 21.70 -2.50
C ASN A 200 -1.18 23.24 -2.52
N GLU A 201 -1.02 23.86 -1.35
CA GLU A 201 -1.14 25.30 -1.18
C GLU A 201 -0.35 25.81 0.03
N ILE A 202 -0.08 27.12 0.04
CA ILE A 202 0.42 27.86 1.21
C ILE A 202 -0.70 28.81 1.67
N GLU A 203 -1.31 28.50 2.81
CA GLU A 203 -2.28 29.38 3.47
C GLU A 203 -1.57 30.61 4.04
N ASN A 204 -2.21 31.77 3.91
CA ASN A 204 -1.70 33.07 4.35
C ASN A 204 -0.33 33.47 3.74
N ASN A 205 -0.08 33.10 2.49
CA ASN A 205 1.17 33.42 1.78
C ASN A 205 1.31 34.90 1.36
N ARG A 206 1.14 35.82 2.32
CA ARG A 206 1.22 37.28 2.17
C ARG A 206 2.41 37.84 2.94
N VAL A 207 2.91 38.99 2.51
CA VAL A 207 4.10 39.66 3.09
C VAL A 207 3.91 40.17 4.52
N ASP A 208 2.65 40.34 4.95
CA ASP A 208 2.27 40.84 6.27
C ASP A 208 1.89 39.72 7.25
N SER A 209 2.00 38.46 6.82
CA SER A 209 1.58 37.32 7.65
C SER A 209 2.70 36.75 8.50
N LEU A 210 2.47 36.71 9.82
CA LEU A 210 3.37 36.10 10.79
C LEU A 210 3.12 34.59 11.00
N ASN A 211 2.10 34.01 10.35
CA ASN A 211 1.86 32.57 10.37
C ASN A 211 1.52 32.09 8.96
N LYS A 212 2.32 31.16 8.44
CA LYS A 212 2.14 30.57 7.11
C LYS A 212 2.04 29.06 7.25
N LYS A 213 1.01 28.45 6.64
CA LYS A 213 0.80 27.00 6.65
C LYS A 213 0.94 26.42 5.26
N MET A 214 1.83 25.46 5.11
CA MET A 214 2.12 24.76 3.88
C MET A 214 1.45 23.38 3.92
N TYR A 215 0.84 22.97 2.80
CA TYR A 215 0.27 21.64 2.64
C TYR A 215 0.71 21.07 1.30
N TRP A 216 1.34 19.90 1.30
CA TRP A 216 1.77 19.20 0.08
C TRP A 216 1.59 17.69 0.22
N GLU A 217 1.61 16.98 -0.90
CA GLU A 217 1.59 15.52 -0.93
C GLU A 217 2.94 14.95 -0.48
N SER A 218 2.94 13.88 0.32
CA SER A 218 4.17 13.24 0.77
C SER A 218 4.96 12.64 -0.39
N GLU A 219 6.26 12.40 -0.15
CA GLU A 219 7.06 11.57 -1.05
C GLU A 219 6.40 10.20 -1.28
N PRO A 220 6.49 9.64 -2.50
CA PRO A 220 5.91 8.34 -2.82
C PRO A 220 6.79 7.21 -2.30
N TYR A 221 6.23 6.33 -1.45
CA TYR A 221 6.92 5.14 -0.97
C TYR A 221 6.24 3.86 -1.45
N ASN A 222 6.92 3.09 -2.30
CA ASN A 222 6.38 1.82 -2.79
C ASN A 222 6.44 0.74 -1.71
N PHE A 223 5.36 -0.04 -1.61
CA PHE A 223 5.27 -1.17 -0.70
C PHE A 223 4.54 -2.35 -1.34
N ASN A 224 4.89 -3.55 -0.88
CA ASN A 224 4.27 -4.79 -1.31
C ASN A 224 3.03 -5.08 -0.47
N VAL A 225 2.02 -5.67 -1.11
CA VAL A 225 0.80 -6.13 -0.47
C VAL A 225 0.67 -7.65 -0.55
N ILE A 226 -0.15 -8.20 0.33
CA ILE A 226 -0.60 -9.59 0.31
C ILE A 226 -2.13 -9.62 0.28
N ARG A 227 -2.68 -10.78 -0.05
CA ARG A 227 -4.11 -11.12 0.09
C ARG A 227 -4.24 -12.49 0.75
N TRP A 228 -5.37 -12.72 1.40
CA TRP A 228 -5.69 -14.04 1.98
C TRP A 228 -6.51 -14.87 1.02
N MET A 229 -6.11 -16.13 0.85
CA MET A 229 -6.84 -17.13 0.10
C MET A 229 -7.00 -18.40 0.93
N CYS A 230 -8.01 -19.21 0.63
CA CYS A 230 -8.34 -20.42 1.38
C CYS A 230 -8.50 -21.63 0.46
N ARG A 231 -8.75 -22.79 1.07
CA ARG A 231 -9.17 -24.01 0.41
C ARG A 231 -10.59 -24.34 0.87
N LEU A 232 -11.37 -24.99 0.01
CA LEU A 232 -12.66 -25.54 0.37
C LEU A 232 -12.53 -27.04 0.59
N ASP A 233 -13.01 -27.53 1.73
CA ASP A 233 -13.12 -28.97 1.96
C ASP A 233 -14.31 -29.57 1.17
N SER A 234 -14.49 -30.89 1.25
CA SER A 234 -15.57 -31.61 0.56
C SER A 234 -16.98 -31.18 0.99
N ASN A 235 -17.13 -30.50 2.13
CA ASN A 235 -18.40 -29.97 2.62
C ASN A 235 -18.60 -28.50 2.21
N GLY A 236 -17.65 -27.90 1.48
CA GLY A 236 -17.68 -26.50 1.09
C GLY A 236 -17.28 -25.53 2.19
N LYS A 237 -16.60 -25.99 3.25
CA LYS A 237 -16.12 -25.13 4.33
C LYS A 237 -14.73 -24.56 4.01
N GLU A 238 -14.57 -23.26 4.25
CA GLU A 238 -13.28 -22.56 4.12
C GLU A 238 -12.28 -23.06 5.19
N CYS A 239 -11.09 -23.47 4.74
CA CYS A 239 -10.00 -23.97 5.58
C CYS A 239 -8.64 -23.62 4.97
N GLY A 240 -7.55 -23.86 5.70
CA GLY A 240 -6.18 -23.71 5.17
C GLY A 240 -5.86 -22.31 4.64
N TRP A 241 -6.28 -21.26 5.35
CA TRP A 241 -6.01 -19.88 4.99
C TRP A 241 -4.51 -19.62 4.83
N THR A 242 -4.13 -19.08 3.69
CA THR A 242 -2.74 -18.80 3.32
C THR A 242 -2.66 -17.39 2.73
N SER A 243 -1.64 -16.65 3.12
CA SER A 243 -1.32 -15.36 2.50
C SER A 243 -0.53 -15.57 1.21
N VAL A 244 -0.93 -14.88 0.16
CA VAL A 244 -0.21 -14.86 -1.13
C VAL A 244 0.11 -13.42 -1.51
N ASP A 245 1.14 -13.23 -2.32
CA ASP A 245 1.53 -11.91 -2.80
C ASP A 245 0.39 -11.30 -3.65
N GLY A 246 0.10 -10.01 -3.42
CA GLY A 246 -0.75 -9.25 -4.33
C GLY A 246 -0.02 -8.99 -5.65
N ARG A 247 -0.80 -8.83 -6.74
CA ARG A 247 -0.25 -8.65 -8.09
C ARG A 247 0.48 -7.32 -8.25
N TYR A 248 -0.04 -6.26 -7.65
CA TYR A 248 0.43 -4.90 -7.84
C TYR A 248 1.04 -4.36 -6.56
N GLN A 249 2.21 -3.73 -6.67
CA GLN A 249 2.72 -2.87 -5.60
C GLN A 249 1.82 -1.65 -5.45
N ARG A 250 1.78 -1.14 -4.22
CA ARG A 250 1.06 0.08 -3.88
C ARG A 250 2.06 1.17 -3.51
N THR A 251 1.63 2.42 -3.62
CA THR A 251 2.44 3.58 -3.24
C THR A 251 1.77 4.25 -2.07
N PHE A 252 2.47 4.34 -0.95
CA PHE A 252 2.01 5.09 0.21
C PHE A 252 2.22 6.57 -0.07
N LYS A 253 1.13 7.33 0.12
CA LYS A 253 1.10 8.78 0.03
C LYS A 253 0.13 9.35 1.05
N GLN A 254 0.48 10.49 1.66
CA GLN A 254 -0.33 11.19 2.66
C GLN A 254 -0.16 12.72 2.57
N GLN A 255 -1.00 13.44 3.31
CA GLN A 255 -0.90 14.90 3.43
C GLN A 255 0.25 15.29 4.36
N ASN A 256 1.32 15.86 3.82
CA ASN A 256 2.32 16.56 4.61
C ASN A 256 1.86 17.98 4.94
N SER A 257 2.42 18.55 6.00
CA SER A 257 2.21 19.94 6.36
C SER A 257 3.45 20.61 6.95
N GLY A 258 3.49 21.94 6.88
CA GLY A 258 4.47 22.79 7.53
C GLY A 258 3.78 24.01 8.14
N ASP A 259 4.13 24.41 9.35
CA ASP A 259 3.64 25.62 10.03
C ASP A 259 4.86 26.48 10.39
N ILE A 260 4.90 27.68 9.83
CA ILE A 260 5.97 28.66 10.08
C ILE A 260 5.34 29.80 10.87
N GLN A 261 5.80 29.98 12.11
CA GLN A 261 5.30 31.00 13.03
C GLN A 261 6.40 31.98 13.37
N ILE A 262 6.24 33.24 12.99
CA ILE A 262 7.20 34.31 13.25
C ILE A 262 6.76 35.07 14.51
N THR A 263 7.69 35.27 15.42
CA THR A 263 7.50 36.03 16.66
C THR A 263 8.56 37.13 16.75
N ILE A 264 8.12 38.38 16.80
CA ILE A 264 8.99 39.53 17.02
C ILE A 264 9.17 39.69 18.54
N LYS A 265 10.25 39.13 19.10
CA LYS A 265 10.50 39.11 20.55
C LYS A 265 10.88 40.50 21.06
N SER A 266 11.75 41.20 20.33
CA SER A 266 12.18 42.56 20.66
C SER A 266 12.48 43.34 19.38
N PRO A 267 11.51 44.13 18.88
CA PRO A 267 11.75 44.99 17.72
C PRO A 267 12.72 46.12 18.09
N MET A 268 13.37 46.68 17.06
CA MET A 268 14.32 47.79 17.19
C MET A 268 13.79 48.96 18.03
N GLU A 269 12.52 49.33 17.84
CA GLU A 269 11.86 50.38 18.64
C GLU A 269 11.94 50.09 20.15
N ILE A 270 11.62 48.87 20.58
CA ILE A 270 11.70 48.48 21.99
C ILE A 270 13.16 48.49 22.48
N GLU A 271 14.10 48.02 21.64
CA GLU A 271 15.52 47.99 22.00
C GLU A 271 16.14 49.38 22.22
N TYR A 272 15.62 50.42 21.57
CA TYR A 272 16.09 51.80 21.68
C TYR A 272 15.23 52.68 22.61
N MET A 273 14.04 52.23 23.00
CA MET A 273 13.05 53.04 23.73
C MET A 273 13.58 53.59 25.05
N GLN A 274 14.34 52.79 25.81
CA GLN A 274 14.91 53.23 27.09
C GLN A 274 15.81 54.47 26.91
N ALA A 275 16.74 54.40 25.96
CA ALA A 275 17.64 55.51 25.65
C ALA A 275 16.86 56.71 25.07
N ARG A 276 15.84 56.45 24.26
CA ARG A 276 14.98 57.48 23.68
C ARG A 276 14.21 58.26 24.75
N ASP A 277 13.62 57.56 25.71
CA ASP A 277 12.84 58.15 26.80
C ASP A 277 13.72 58.90 27.81
N ALA A 278 14.89 58.36 28.12
CA ALA A 278 15.89 59.06 28.93
C ALA A 278 16.28 60.41 28.31
N ALA A 279 16.47 60.44 26.99
CA ALA A 279 16.78 61.67 26.26
C ALA A 279 15.62 62.66 26.25
N ARG A 280 14.37 62.19 26.04
CA ARG A 280 13.15 63.03 26.11
C ARG A 280 12.97 63.69 27.48
N GLN A 281 13.39 63.00 28.55
CA GLN A 281 13.32 63.49 29.93
C GLN A 281 14.55 64.33 30.34
N GLY A 282 15.53 64.51 29.45
CA GLY A 282 16.76 65.26 29.74
C GLY A 282 17.69 64.56 30.75
N ILE A 283 17.59 63.24 30.90
CA ILE A 283 18.38 62.47 31.87
C ILE A 283 19.73 62.10 31.25
N ASN A 284 20.83 62.55 31.86
CA ASN A 284 22.20 62.28 31.41
C ASN A 284 22.88 61.16 32.21
N ARG A 285 22.22 60.01 32.34
CA ARG A 285 22.77 58.83 33.04
C ARG A 285 23.21 57.76 32.05
N LYS A 286 24.51 57.42 32.05
CA LYS A 286 25.14 56.54 31.05
C LYS A 286 24.49 55.15 30.96
N ASP A 287 24.06 54.59 32.09
CA ASP A 287 23.38 53.29 32.18
C ASP A 287 22.05 53.23 31.41
N LEU A 288 21.42 54.38 31.16
CA LEU A 288 20.16 54.44 30.40
C LEU A 288 20.37 54.42 28.88
N TYR A 289 21.59 54.68 28.41
CA TYR A 289 21.97 54.70 27.00
C TYR A 289 22.79 53.45 26.66
N ASP A 290 22.23 52.27 26.79
CA ASP A 290 22.94 51.00 26.59
C ASP A 290 23.28 50.72 25.11
N LYS A 291 22.43 51.14 24.17
CA LYS A 291 22.58 50.85 22.74
C LYS A 291 22.76 52.06 21.83
N ALA A 292 22.20 53.21 22.18
CA ALA A 292 22.27 54.41 21.36
C ALA A 292 22.27 55.68 22.21
N VAL A 293 22.91 56.74 21.72
CA VAL A 293 22.87 58.07 22.34
C VAL A 293 21.95 59.00 21.54
N PHE A 294 20.80 59.34 22.13
CA PHE A 294 19.86 60.30 21.55
C PHE A 294 20.14 61.73 22.08
N PRO A 295 19.84 62.79 21.28
CA PRO A 295 19.89 64.18 21.72
C PRO A 295 18.82 64.49 22.75
N THR A 296 19.19 65.34 23.70
CA THR A 296 18.33 65.89 24.76
C THR A 296 17.77 67.27 24.37
N ASP A 297 18.26 67.86 23.27
CA ASP A 297 17.82 69.17 22.78
C ASP A 297 16.33 69.16 22.46
N ILE A 298 15.58 70.14 22.98
CA ILE A 298 14.13 70.18 22.89
C ILE A 298 13.64 70.21 21.43
N ASP A 299 14.38 70.92 20.57
CA ASP A 299 14.06 71.06 19.15
C ASP A 299 14.21 69.76 18.36
N LEU A 300 15.06 68.84 18.82
CA LEU A 300 15.27 67.52 18.22
C LEU A 300 14.26 66.48 18.72
N GLN A 301 13.52 66.76 19.79
CA GLN A 301 12.53 65.82 20.34
C GLN A 301 11.31 65.63 19.44
N ARG A 302 11.09 66.53 18.47
CA ARG A 302 10.01 66.41 17.47
C ARG A 302 10.18 65.23 16.51
N PHE A 303 11.38 64.65 16.43
CA PHE A 303 11.66 63.47 15.63
C PHE A 303 11.51 62.20 16.47
N ASP A 304 11.05 61.12 15.85
CA ASP A 304 10.80 59.86 16.55
C ASP A 304 12.09 59.24 17.09
N TYR A 305 13.14 59.18 16.28
CA TYR A 305 14.46 58.65 16.64
C TYR A 305 15.59 59.56 16.11
N PRO A 306 15.90 60.69 16.79
CA PRO A 306 16.95 61.61 16.34
C PRO A 306 18.34 61.05 16.63
N ILE A 307 19.12 60.69 15.61
CA ILE A 307 20.44 60.04 15.79
C ILE A 307 21.54 61.10 15.87
N LYS A 308 22.47 60.97 16.84
CA LYS A 308 23.68 61.80 16.88
C LYS A 308 24.79 61.20 16.03
N SER A 309 25.40 62.01 15.18
CA SER A 309 26.65 61.65 14.48
C SER A 309 27.84 61.61 15.45
N GLY A 310 28.78 60.68 15.25
CA GLY A 310 29.98 60.54 16.08
C GLY A 310 29.77 59.84 17.43
N TYR A 311 28.57 59.33 17.72
CA TYR A 311 28.25 58.56 18.92
C TYR A 311 27.92 57.11 18.55
N TYR A 312 27.92 56.22 19.55
CA TYR A 312 27.51 54.84 19.29
C TYR A 312 26.00 54.77 19.00
N PHE A 313 25.69 53.95 18.01
CA PHE A 313 24.35 53.53 17.64
C PHE A 313 24.46 52.06 17.25
N ASN A 314 24.24 51.18 18.22
CA ASN A 314 24.43 49.75 18.10
C ASN A 314 23.24 49.16 17.33
N PRO A 315 23.46 48.40 16.24
CA PRO A 315 22.42 47.55 15.66
C PRO A 315 21.79 46.70 16.75
N ALA A 316 20.47 46.54 16.73
CA ALA A 316 19.75 45.83 17.76
C ALA A 316 18.47 45.19 17.20
N GLY A 317 17.97 44.18 17.90
CA GLY A 317 16.73 43.49 17.56
C GLY A 317 16.82 42.00 17.83
N LYS A 318 15.70 41.41 18.24
CA LYS A 318 15.55 39.97 18.43
C LYS A 318 14.29 39.45 17.77
N TYR A 319 14.47 38.55 16.81
CA TYR A 319 13.42 37.94 16.02
C TYR A 319 13.48 36.44 16.22
N SER A 320 12.33 35.79 16.24
CA SER A 320 12.25 34.34 16.41
C SER A 320 11.25 33.76 15.45
N PHE A 321 11.48 32.52 15.03
CA PHE A 321 10.46 31.76 14.33
C PHE A 321 10.51 30.30 14.73
N THR A 322 9.35 29.67 14.65
CA THR A 322 9.18 28.24 14.85
C THR A 322 8.75 27.64 13.52
N VAL A 323 9.47 26.60 13.09
CA VAL A 323 9.06 25.75 11.97
C VAL A 323 8.62 24.43 12.56
N GLU A 324 7.40 24.01 12.31
CA GLU A 324 6.92 22.66 12.56
C GLU A 324 6.59 21.98 11.23
N THR A 325 7.07 20.76 11.02
CA THR A 325 6.68 19.94 9.86
C THR A 325 6.09 18.61 10.29
N VAL A 326 5.17 18.10 9.47
CA VAL A 326 4.60 16.76 9.59
C VAL A 326 4.83 16.04 8.27
N THR A 327 5.63 14.98 8.30
CA THR A 327 6.00 14.19 7.12
C THR A 327 5.79 12.70 7.36
N TYR A 328 5.79 11.91 6.27
CA TYR A 328 5.66 10.45 6.33
C TYR A 328 6.81 9.79 5.58
N LYS A 329 7.50 8.83 6.21
CA LYS A 329 8.57 8.04 5.57
C LYS A 329 8.80 6.68 6.26
N PRO A 330 9.49 5.71 5.62
CA PRO A 330 9.61 4.35 6.13
C PRO A 330 10.64 4.17 7.27
N VAL A 331 11.37 5.22 7.63
CA VAL A 331 12.41 5.23 8.68
C VAL A 331 12.14 6.34 9.70
N PRO A 332 12.53 6.19 10.98
CA PRO A 332 12.20 7.15 12.05
C PRO A 332 13.18 8.34 12.17
N ASP A 333 14.16 8.44 11.28
CA ASP A 333 15.24 9.43 11.33
C ASP A 333 14.74 10.86 11.06
N ASP A 334 15.55 11.88 11.39
CA ASP A 334 15.25 13.30 11.07
C ASP A 334 14.97 13.48 9.57
N THR A 335 14.09 14.41 9.20
CA THR A 335 13.77 14.64 7.78
C THR A 335 14.64 15.74 7.18
N GLN A 336 15.07 15.52 5.93
CA GLN A 336 15.85 16.52 5.21
C GLN A 336 14.94 17.68 4.82
N GLU A 337 13.66 17.40 4.55
CA GLU A 337 12.62 18.38 4.28
C GLU A 337 12.50 19.42 5.40
N HIS A 338 12.43 18.98 6.65
CA HIS A 338 12.36 19.89 7.80
C HIS A 338 13.59 20.78 7.90
N LYS A 339 14.78 20.18 7.79
CA LYS A 339 16.06 20.89 7.85
C LYS A 339 16.18 21.94 6.74
N ASP A 340 15.78 21.60 5.52
CA ASP A 340 15.88 22.49 4.37
C ASP A 340 14.91 23.66 4.48
N ILE A 341 13.68 23.44 4.96
CA ILE A 341 12.73 24.53 5.22
C ILE A 341 13.25 25.46 6.32
N VAL A 342 13.75 24.92 7.45
CA VAL A 342 14.36 25.74 8.52
C VAL A 342 15.49 26.60 7.97
N ASN A 343 16.43 26.01 7.24
CA ASN A 343 17.56 26.74 6.67
C ASN A 343 17.12 27.79 5.65
N ALA A 344 16.11 27.50 4.83
CA ALA A 344 15.60 28.45 3.86
C ALA A 344 14.98 29.69 4.55
N VAL A 345 14.25 29.49 5.64
CA VAL A 345 13.69 30.58 6.47
C VAL A 345 14.80 31.35 7.21
N ILE A 346 15.84 30.68 7.72
CA ILE A 346 17.03 31.37 8.28
C ILE A 346 17.68 32.27 7.22
N ASN A 347 17.90 31.72 6.02
CA ASN A 347 18.65 32.38 4.96
C ASN A 347 17.89 33.53 4.30
N SER A 348 16.56 33.59 4.43
CA SER A 348 15.77 34.70 3.90
C SER A 348 15.81 35.93 4.80
N PHE A 349 16.33 35.85 6.03
CA PHE A 349 16.41 36.99 6.94
C PHE A 349 17.42 38.05 6.49
N ASN A 350 16.98 39.31 6.46
CA ASN A 350 17.80 40.47 6.14
C ASN A 350 17.66 41.56 7.22
N TYR A 351 18.79 42.08 7.69
CA TYR A 351 18.88 43.34 8.44
C TYR A 351 19.60 44.39 7.58
N GLU A 352 18.93 45.49 7.26
CA GLU A 352 19.45 46.52 6.37
C GLU A 352 19.38 47.91 7.01
N THR A 353 20.44 48.69 6.84
CA THR A 353 20.46 50.09 7.20
C THR A 353 21.38 50.88 6.27
N ASP A 354 21.02 52.14 6.03
CA ASP A 354 21.86 53.13 5.34
C ASP A 354 22.61 54.05 6.30
N LEU A 355 22.59 53.75 7.61
CA LEU A 355 23.39 54.43 8.61
C LEU A 355 24.88 54.33 8.30
N MET A 356 25.58 55.41 8.61
CA MET A 356 26.98 55.62 8.28
C MET A 356 27.81 55.43 9.54
N TYR A 357 28.72 54.47 9.50
CA TYR A 357 29.56 54.08 10.63
C TYR A 357 31.02 54.46 10.38
N ILE A 358 31.84 54.41 11.43
CA ILE A 358 33.30 54.60 11.36
C ILE A 358 34.02 53.29 11.70
N ASN A 359 34.91 52.85 10.81
CA ASN A 359 35.70 51.63 11.02
C ASN A 359 36.98 51.92 11.84
N ASP A 360 37.74 50.87 12.18
CA ASP A 360 39.00 51.01 12.95
C ASP A 360 40.09 51.80 12.21
N TYR A 361 39.99 51.91 10.88
CA TYR A 361 40.85 52.74 10.04
C TYR A 361 40.40 54.21 9.96
N ARG A 362 39.33 54.57 10.68
CA ARG A 362 38.69 55.90 10.70
C ARG A 362 38.03 56.29 9.37
N GLU A 363 37.63 55.31 8.57
CA GLU A 363 36.96 55.52 7.30
C GLU A 363 35.43 55.43 7.49
N ALA A 364 34.69 56.19 6.69
CA ALA A 364 33.24 56.12 6.66
C ALA A 364 32.79 54.87 5.90
N VAL A 365 32.00 54.02 6.54
CA VAL A 365 31.54 52.74 6.01
C VAL A 365 30.05 52.51 6.27
N ASN A 366 29.40 51.65 5.49
CA ASN A 366 28.08 51.13 5.87
C ASN A 366 28.20 50.04 6.96
N ILE A 367 27.08 49.45 7.36
CA ILE A 367 27.07 48.40 8.40
C ILE A 367 27.91 47.16 8.04
N LYS A 368 28.19 46.93 6.75
CA LYS A 368 29.04 45.84 6.25
C LYS A 368 30.53 46.17 6.24
N GLY A 369 30.91 47.38 6.63
CA GLY A 369 32.30 47.83 6.55
C GLY A 369 32.73 48.24 5.14
N GLU A 370 31.78 48.41 4.21
CA GLU A 370 32.08 48.86 2.85
C GLU A 370 32.22 50.37 2.79
N LEU A 371 33.26 50.87 2.13
CA LEU A 371 33.55 52.30 2.02
C LEU A 371 32.40 53.10 1.40
N LEU A 372 32.09 54.22 2.05
CA LEU A 372 31.11 55.18 1.57
C LEU A 372 31.78 56.21 0.65
N PRO A 373 31.14 56.60 -0.46
CA PRO A 373 31.70 57.59 -1.36
C PRO A 373 31.69 58.98 -0.74
N GLU A 374 32.84 59.66 -0.81
CA GLU A 374 32.99 61.06 -0.42
C GLU A 374 32.22 61.99 -1.36
N ARG A 375 31.60 63.03 -0.78
CA ARG A 375 30.90 64.09 -1.50
C ARG A 375 31.20 65.43 -0.85
N GLY A 376 32.34 66.02 -1.21
CA GLY A 376 32.84 67.24 -0.56
C GLY A 376 33.30 66.95 0.87
N ASN A 377 32.76 67.65 1.86
CA ASN A 377 33.07 67.42 3.29
C ASN A 377 32.14 66.41 3.97
N THR A 378 31.29 65.73 3.21
CA THR A 378 30.35 64.71 3.71
C THR A 378 30.48 63.42 2.90
N PHE A 379 29.70 62.42 3.26
CA PHE A 379 29.66 61.13 2.58
C PHE A 379 28.22 60.89 2.06
N SER A 380 28.07 60.06 1.03
CA SER A 380 26.73 59.65 0.58
C SER A 380 26.31 58.35 1.26
N ALA A 381 25.09 58.31 1.79
CA ALA A 381 24.53 57.10 2.39
C ALA A 381 24.44 55.97 1.35
N ARG A 382 24.79 54.76 1.76
CA ARG A 382 24.69 53.53 0.98
C ARG A 382 24.25 52.42 1.92
N PRO A 383 23.18 51.68 1.61
CA PRO A 383 22.72 50.60 2.47
C PRO A 383 23.77 49.49 2.57
N GLY A 384 23.85 48.87 3.74
CA GLY A 384 24.48 47.58 3.94
C GLY A 384 23.45 46.58 4.46
N ILE A 385 23.57 45.34 4.02
CA ILE A 385 22.64 44.25 4.37
C ILE A 385 23.44 43.16 5.09
N LEU A 386 23.03 42.84 6.32
CA LEU A 386 23.50 41.68 7.06
C LEU A 386 22.49 40.55 6.93
N THR A 387 22.98 39.33 6.70
CA THR A 387 22.16 38.11 6.62
C THR A 387 22.69 37.06 7.59
N ALA A 388 21.97 35.95 7.74
CA ALA A 388 22.46 34.82 8.52
C ALA A 388 23.75 34.22 7.94
N GLN A 389 23.92 34.24 6.61
CA GLN A 389 25.11 33.69 5.94
C GLN A 389 26.26 34.69 5.88
N ASP A 390 25.94 35.98 5.80
CA ASP A 390 26.90 37.08 5.73
C ASP A 390 26.74 38.00 6.95
N ASN A 391 27.03 37.40 8.11
CA ASN A 391 26.67 37.90 9.43
C ASN A 391 27.67 38.87 10.07
N LYS A 392 28.83 39.06 9.42
CA LYS A 392 29.87 39.98 9.89
C LYS A 392 29.65 41.37 9.33
N GLY A 393 29.65 42.37 10.21
CA GLY A 393 29.55 43.77 9.82
C GLY A 393 30.87 44.51 9.97
N ILE A 394 30.75 45.78 10.34
CA ILE A 394 31.87 46.68 10.57
C ILE A 394 32.96 46.04 11.44
N ASN A 395 34.22 46.26 11.05
CA ASN A 395 35.42 45.68 11.70
C ASN A 395 35.44 44.13 11.76
N GLY A 396 34.62 43.46 10.95
CA GLY A 396 34.51 41.99 10.96
C GLY A 396 33.79 41.43 12.19
N ILE A 397 33.10 42.29 12.96
CA ILE A 397 32.32 41.91 14.13
C ILE A 397 31.12 41.08 13.70
N GLU A 398 30.84 39.97 14.38
CA GLU A 398 29.59 39.24 14.18
C GLU A 398 28.42 40.08 14.72
N LEU A 399 27.54 40.54 13.82
CA LEU A 399 26.39 41.37 14.16
C LEU A 399 25.07 40.66 13.96
N VAL A 400 25.05 39.47 13.36
CA VAL A 400 23.87 38.61 13.30
C VAL A 400 24.23 37.24 13.88
N THR A 401 23.61 36.89 14.99
CA THR A 401 23.76 35.56 15.59
C THR A 401 22.48 34.77 15.41
N VAL A 402 22.61 33.54 14.88
CA VAL A 402 21.50 32.59 14.77
C VAL A 402 21.63 31.55 15.87
N LEU A 403 20.59 31.37 16.67
CA LEU A 403 20.49 30.32 17.67
C LEU A 403 19.43 29.30 17.25
N ASP A 404 19.86 28.10 16.92
CA ASP A 404 19.03 26.98 16.45
C ASP A 404 19.41 25.68 17.20
N ARG A 405 19.01 24.53 16.65
CA ARG A 405 19.37 23.20 17.19
C ARG A 405 20.87 22.95 17.36
N ASN A 406 21.72 23.58 16.55
CA ASN A 406 23.18 23.41 16.64
C ASN A 406 23.75 24.24 17.79
N SER A 407 23.05 25.30 18.18
CA SER A 407 23.41 26.13 19.33
C SER A 407 22.91 25.54 20.64
N ASP A 408 21.71 24.95 20.63
CA ASP A 408 21.07 24.32 21.79
C ASP A 408 20.12 23.21 21.33
N GLU A 409 20.40 21.97 21.73
CA GLU A 409 19.60 20.80 21.34
C GLU A 409 18.13 20.91 21.78
N SER A 410 17.83 21.65 22.87
CA SER A 410 16.47 21.84 23.37
C SER A 410 15.56 22.64 22.41
N ARG A 411 16.15 23.33 21.43
CA ARG A 411 15.43 24.07 20.38
C ARG A 411 14.87 23.17 19.29
N TYR A 412 15.11 21.87 19.35
CA TYR A 412 14.57 20.88 18.43
C TYR A 412 13.80 19.80 19.18
N THR A 413 12.61 19.48 18.70
CA THR A 413 11.84 18.34 19.17
C THR A 413 11.38 17.48 18.00
N LYS A 414 11.33 16.16 18.24
CA LYS A 414 10.85 15.18 17.27
C LYS A 414 9.89 14.21 17.94
N LYS A 415 8.72 14.02 17.32
CA LYS A 415 7.76 12.98 17.67
C LYS A 415 7.65 12.01 16.50
N VAL A 416 7.81 10.71 16.79
CA VAL A 416 7.72 9.63 15.79
C VAL A 416 6.57 8.71 16.17
N GLU A 417 5.64 8.51 15.24
CA GLU A 417 4.48 7.63 15.41
C GLU A 417 4.45 6.60 14.28
N GLU A 418 4.56 5.31 14.60
CA GLU A 418 4.45 4.25 13.59
C GLU A 418 3.00 4.18 13.09
N ILE A 419 2.81 4.29 11.78
CA ILE A 419 1.53 4.04 11.13
C ILE A 419 1.31 2.53 11.11
N TYR A 420 0.63 2.04 12.13
CA TYR A 420 0.46 0.61 12.39
C TYR A 420 -0.36 -0.10 11.30
N HIS A 421 0.01 -1.34 10.99
CA HIS A 421 -0.75 -2.25 10.14
C HIS A 421 -0.74 -3.68 10.68
N GLU A 422 -1.78 -4.43 10.32
CA GLU A 422 -1.85 -5.86 10.53
C GLU A 422 -2.01 -6.57 9.21
N HIS A 423 -1.22 -7.63 9.04
CA HIS A 423 -1.27 -8.47 7.85
C HIS A 423 -2.34 -9.57 7.96
N VAL A 424 -2.97 -9.73 9.13
CA VAL A 424 -4.00 -10.76 9.40
C VAL A 424 -5.36 -10.26 8.95
N SER A 425 -6.16 -11.16 8.36
CA SER A 425 -7.53 -10.84 7.96
C SER A 425 -8.38 -10.40 9.15
N GLY A 426 -9.05 -9.25 9.04
CA GLY A 426 -9.86 -8.66 10.12
C GLY A 426 -9.06 -7.88 11.16
N GLY A 427 -7.74 -7.81 11.01
CA GLY A 427 -6.84 -7.10 11.91
C GLY A 427 -6.99 -5.58 11.90
N ASN A 428 -6.41 -4.94 12.91
CA ASN A 428 -6.37 -3.49 13.03
C ASN A 428 -5.29 -2.90 12.11
N THR A 429 -5.69 -1.99 11.23
CA THR A 429 -4.77 -1.30 10.31
C THR A 429 -5.15 0.16 10.24
N HIS A 430 -4.16 1.03 10.34
CA HIS A 430 -4.38 2.48 10.29
C HIS A 430 -5.06 2.89 8.98
N GLU A 431 -5.94 3.89 9.04
CA GLU A 431 -6.71 4.36 7.89
C GLU A 431 -5.83 4.80 6.71
N TYR A 432 -4.65 5.37 6.97
CA TYR A 432 -3.72 5.80 5.93
C TYR A 432 -3.25 4.66 5.03
N TRP A 433 -3.02 3.46 5.58
CA TRP A 433 -2.74 2.29 4.75
C TRP A 433 -3.97 1.88 3.93
N LYS A 434 -5.15 1.91 4.55
CA LYS A 434 -6.40 1.54 3.87
C LYS A 434 -6.75 2.48 2.72
N MET A 435 -6.39 3.75 2.82
CA MET A 435 -6.56 4.75 1.74
C MET A 435 -5.78 4.40 0.47
N VAL A 436 -4.70 3.63 0.57
CA VAL A 436 -3.80 3.28 -0.54
C VAL A 436 -3.78 1.79 -0.89
N MET A 437 -4.68 1.00 -0.30
CA MET A 437 -4.83 -0.44 -0.54
C MET A 437 -6.23 -0.78 -1.03
N GLU A 438 -6.35 -1.87 -1.79
CA GLU A 438 -7.62 -2.30 -2.37
C GLU A 438 -8.47 -3.14 -1.40
N GLY A 439 -9.79 -3.02 -1.51
CA GLY A 439 -10.76 -3.73 -0.68
C GLY A 439 -11.19 -2.95 0.57
N TYR A 440 -10.99 -1.63 0.56
CA TYR A 440 -11.30 -0.72 1.66
C TYR A 440 -12.26 0.38 1.22
N ALA A 441 -13.07 0.85 2.18
CA ALA A 441 -13.95 2.00 1.95
C ALA A 441 -13.11 3.27 1.81
N GLU A 442 -12.04 3.37 2.61
CA GLU A 442 -11.13 4.51 2.64
C GLU A 442 -10.46 4.76 1.29
N SER A 443 -10.19 3.73 0.49
CA SER A 443 -9.66 3.85 -0.88
C SER A 443 -10.74 3.87 -1.97
N ASN A 444 -12.03 3.90 -1.61
CA ASN A 444 -13.16 3.78 -2.55
C ASN A 444 -13.16 2.47 -3.37
N THR A 445 -12.63 1.38 -2.81
CA THR A 445 -12.52 0.07 -3.48
C THR A 445 -13.22 -1.05 -2.71
N LEU A 446 -14.18 -0.71 -1.85
CA LEU A 446 -14.92 -1.68 -1.04
C LEU A 446 -15.61 -2.77 -1.90
N GLY A 447 -16.02 -2.40 -3.12
CA GLY A 447 -16.60 -3.34 -4.10
C GLY A 447 -15.68 -4.51 -4.45
N SER A 448 -14.35 -4.35 -4.41
CA SER A 448 -13.41 -5.47 -4.63
C SER A 448 -13.53 -6.55 -3.56
N ARG A 449 -13.76 -6.13 -2.31
CA ARG A 449 -13.98 -7.05 -1.19
C ARG A 449 -15.35 -7.69 -1.28
N ASP A 450 -16.39 -6.89 -1.49
CA ASP A 450 -17.77 -7.35 -1.37
C ASP A 450 -18.19 -8.22 -2.58
N ASN A 451 -17.71 -7.89 -3.79
CA ASN A 451 -18.05 -8.63 -5.02
C ASN A 451 -17.07 -9.76 -5.34
N TYR A 452 -15.78 -9.59 -5.02
CA TYR A 452 -14.72 -10.50 -5.44
C TYR A 452 -13.94 -11.13 -4.27
N LYS A 453 -14.37 -10.91 -3.02
CA LYS A 453 -13.64 -11.36 -1.82
C LYS A 453 -12.15 -10.98 -1.85
N TYR A 454 -11.81 -9.86 -2.49
CA TYR A 454 -10.45 -9.39 -2.66
C TYR A 454 -10.17 -8.21 -1.75
N ARG A 455 -9.17 -8.38 -0.87
CA ARG A 455 -8.73 -7.35 0.06
C ARG A 455 -7.23 -7.47 0.29
N GLU A 456 -6.58 -6.32 0.28
CA GLU A 456 -5.13 -6.21 0.43
C GLU A 456 -4.75 -5.92 1.88
N TYR A 457 -3.54 -6.35 2.22
CA TYR A 457 -2.89 -6.08 3.49
C TYR A 457 -1.43 -5.76 3.22
N VAL A 458 -0.83 -4.91 4.05
CA VAL A 458 0.61 -4.59 3.92
C VAL A 458 1.41 -5.86 4.17
N LYS A 459 2.35 -6.16 3.28
CA LYS A 459 3.23 -7.32 3.47
C LYS A 459 4.10 -7.12 4.72
N PRO A 460 4.25 -8.13 5.60
CA PRO A 460 5.07 -8.02 6.81
C PRO A 460 6.49 -7.53 6.55
N GLY A 461 7.05 -6.80 7.52
CA GLY A 461 8.43 -6.28 7.46
C GLY A 461 8.57 -4.88 6.84
N GLN A 462 7.46 -4.25 6.44
CA GLN A 462 7.44 -2.87 5.93
C GLN A 462 6.87 -1.93 6.99
N LYS A 463 7.40 -0.71 7.06
CA LYS A 463 7.00 0.29 8.06
C LYS A 463 6.78 1.65 7.41
N MET A 464 6.02 2.48 8.11
CA MET A 464 5.79 3.88 7.78
C MET A 464 5.64 4.64 9.08
N TYR A 465 6.23 5.82 9.16
CA TYR A 465 6.20 6.68 10.33
C TYR A 465 5.60 8.02 9.97
N LYS A 466 4.75 8.56 10.83
CA LYS A 466 4.47 9.99 10.89
C LYS A 466 5.53 10.63 11.76
N ILE A 467 6.19 11.64 11.22
CA ILE A 467 7.27 12.34 11.89
C ILE A 467 6.84 13.79 12.01
N THR A 468 6.78 14.28 13.25
CA THR A 468 6.55 15.68 13.56
C THR A 468 7.85 16.25 14.11
N GLU A 469 8.41 17.23 13.43
CA GLU A 469 9.65 17.92 13.81
C GLU A 469 9.37 19.40 14.03
N THR A 470 9.87 19.95 15.12
CA THR A 470 9.72 21.37 15.46
C THR A 470 11.09 21.96 15.76
N THR A 471 11.41 23.11 15.16
CA THR A 471 12.64 23.87 15.45
C THR A 471 12.31 25.31 15.76
N GLU A 472 12.78 25.79 16.91
CA GLU A 472 12.77 27.20 17.29
C GLU A 472 14.11 27.85 16.93
N VAL A 473 14.04 28.95 16.20
CA VAL A 473 15.21 29.77 15.84
C VAL A 473 15.07 31.15 16.48
N ASP A 474 16.16 31.66 17.04
CA ASP A 474 16.31 33.08 17.37
C ASP A 474 17.38 33.70 16.45
N ILE A 475 17.05 34.83 15.84
CA ILE A 475 18.00 35.71 15.16
C ILE A 475 18.18 36.96 16.02
N ILE A 476 19.41 37.17 16.49
CA ILE A 476 19.77 38.25 17.41
C ILE A 476 20.74 39.19 16.70
N ILE A 477 20.38 40.46 16.63
CA ILE A 477 21.24 41.50 16.08
C ILE A 477 22.14 42.02 17.20
N ASN A 478 23.46 41.98 16.98
CA ASN A 478 24.51 42.41 17.90
C ASN A 478 24.35 41.83 19.31
N LYS A 479 24.38 40.49 19.41
CA LYS A 479 24.13 39.74 20.65
C LYS A 479 24.95 40.21 21.86
N ASP A 480 26.20 40.59 21.62
CA ASP A 480 27.13 41.02 22.67
C ASP A 480 27.06 42.54 22.96
N ASN A 481 26.12 43.25 22.31
CA ASN A 481 25.93 44.71 22.37
C ASN A 481 27.26 45.47 22.20
N ILE A 482 28.04 45.10 21.19
CA ILE A 482 29.32 45.73 20.88
C ILE A 482 29.04 47.13 20.34
N ASN A 483 29.78 48.12 20.84
CA ASN A 483 29.61 49.50 20.44
C ASN A 483 30.03 49.73 18.99
N THR A 484 29.10 50.20 18.15
CA THR A 484 29.36 50.65 16.79
C THR A 484 29.08 52.13 16.66
N PHE A 485 30.05 52.90 16.17
CA PHE A 485 29.98 54.37 16.16
C PHE A 485 29.52 54.90 14.81
N THR A 486 28.60 55.86 14.82
CA THR A 486 28.23 56.60 13.63
C THR A 486 29.36 57.55 13.23
N HIS A 487 29.48 57.83 11.94
CA HIS A 487 30.52 58.73 11.44
C HIS A 487 30.23 60.19 11.84
N ALA A 488 31.23 60.95 12.27
CA ALA A 488 31.05 62.33 12.74
C ALA A 488 30.56 63.30 11.65
N HIS A 489 30.90 63.02 10.39
CA HIS A 489 30.46 63.78 9.21
C HIS A 489 29.22 63.18 8.51
N MET A 490 28.41 62.40 9.25
CA MET A 490 27.11 61.95 8.77
C MET A 490 26.19 63.18 8.54
N PRO A 491 25.67 63.41 7.32
CA PRO A 491 24.86 64.57 7.01
C PRO A 491 23.48 64.49 7.68
N ASP A 492 22.87 65.65 7.94
CA ASP A 492 21.48 65.73 8.40
C ASP A 492 20.55 65.16 7.33
N GLY A 493 19.64 64.28 7.73
CA GLY A 493 18.72 63.61 6.82
C GLY A 493 17.94 62.50 7.48
N GLU A 494 17.08 61.85 6.70
CA GLU A 494 16.38 60.64 7.09
C GLU A 494 17.25 59.42 6.79
N TYR A 495 17.38 58.54 7.76
CA TYR A 495 18.05 57.25 7.66
C TYR A 495 17.04 56.18 8.05
N TYR A 496 17.22 54.96 7.55
CA TYR A 496 16.36 53.85 7.90
C TYR A 496 17.14 52.66 8.44
N ILE A 497 16.39 51.88 9.22
CA ILE A 497 16.79 50.55 9.66
C ILE A 497 15.58 49.67 9.42
N LYS A 498 15.75 48.58 8.66
CA LYS A 498 14.67 47.67 8.31
C LYS A 498 15.10 46.23 8.48
N VAL A 499 14.15 45.41 8.90
CA VAL A 499 14.28 43.96 8.95
C VAL A 499 13.14 43.37 8.14
N TRP A 500 13.47 42.39 7.30
CA TRP A 500 12.51 41.75 6.41
C TRP A 500 13.01 40.36 6.02
N MET A 501 12.11 39.55 5.47
CA MET A 501 12.45 38.23 4.94
C MET A 501 12.27 38.24 3.43
N ASP A 502 13.25 37.69 2.70
CA ASP A 502 13.15 37.43 1.28
C ASP A 502 12.13 36.34 0.97
N ASN A 503 11.62 36.37 -0.26
CA ASN A 503 10.85 35.24 -0.79
C ASN A 503 11.74 33.99 -0.83
N VAL A 504 11.21 32.86 -0.38
CA VAL A 504 11.88 31.57 -0.43
C VAL A 504 11.38 30.79 -1.65
N ASP A 505 12.28 30.47 -2.56
CA ASP A 505 12.00 29.60 -3.70
C ASP A 505 12.02 28.11 -3.28
N LEU A 506 10.83 27.56 -3.02
CA LEU A 506 10.66 26.14 -2.73
C LEU A 506 10.76 25.29 -4.00
N GLY A 507 10.48 25.86 -5.18
CA GLY A 507 10.42 25.17 -6.46
C GLY A 507 11.76 24.61 -6.95
N SER A 508 12.86 25.14 -6.43
CA SER A 508 14.22 24.62 -6.68
C SER A 508 14.56 23.33 -5.92
N SER A 509 13.74 22.93 -4.94
CA SER A 509 13.96 21.72 -4.14
C SER A 509 13.68 20.43 -4.93
N SER A 510 14.38 19.35 -4.59
CA SER A 510 14.07 18.00 -5.09
C SER A 510 12.94 17.31 -4.32
N HIS A 511 12.44 17.92 -3.25
CA HIS A 511 11.41 17.36 -2.40
C HIS A 511 9.99 17.66 -2.93
N ALA A 512 9.01 16.88 -2.49
CA ALA A 512 7.63 16.99 -2.91
C ALA A 512 6.99 18.36 -2.61
N TYR A 513 7.49 19.11 -1.62
CA TYR A 513 7.02 20.48 -1.35
C TYR A 513 7.42 21.50 -2.43
N SER A 514 8.28 21.13 -3.39
CA SER A 514 8.65 22.00 -4.53
C SER A 514 7.45 22.42 -5.38
N SER A 515 6.39 21.62 -5.40
CA SER A 515 5.12 21.94 -6.06
C SER A 515 4.40 23.17 -5.47
N LEU A 516 4.85 23.69 -4.32
CA LEU A 516 4.30 24.88 -3.70
C LEU A 516 4.83 26.19 -4.30
N GLY A 517 5.92 26.15 -5.06
CA GLY A 517 6.49 27.32 -5.72
C GLY A 517 7.21 28.26 -4.75
N THR A 518 6.63 29.43 -4.46
CA THR A 518 7.30 30.47 -3.67
C THR A 518 6.59 30.70 -2.35
N LEU A 519 7.32 30.58 -1.25
CA LEU A 519 6.90 31.07 0.06
C LEU A 519 7.24 32.56 0.12
N SER A 520 6.22 33.41 0.16
CA SER A 520 6.37 34.85 0.31
C SER A 520 7.06 35.15 1.64
N GLY A 521 8.01 36.09 1.62
CA GLY A 521 8.68 36.61 2.82
C GLY A 521 7.74 37.18 3.86
#